data_AF-A0A4U3M7F0-F1
#
_entry.id   AF-A0A4U3M7F0-F1
#
_cell.length_a   1.000
_cell.length_b   1.000
_cell.length_c   1.000
_cell.angle_alpha   90.00
_cell.angle_beta   90.00
_cell.angle_gamma   90.00
#
_symmetry.space_group_name_H-M   'P 1'
#
loop_
_entity.id
_entity.type
_entity.pdbx_description
1 polymer ?
#
loop_
_entity_poly.entity_id
_entity_poly.type
_entity_poly.pdbx_seq_one_letter_code
_entity_poly.pdbx_strand_id
1 'polypeptide(L)'
;MDRRVWGLSAVGVGGFALAGLYQLSGGRIGVPCILHATTGLNCPLCGSTRMAAALLRGDLDAAWHFNPVILVLGPLVGIAVGYQVLAWGLESLRLVRLPRLSMSPQVADWLIKGVIALLVVYGVARNLN
;
A
#
# COMPACT_ATOMS: atom_id res chain seq x y z
N MET A 1 -5.29 -19.27 -6.59
CA MET A 1 -5.02 -17.86 -6.25
C MET A 1 -3.53 -17.64 -6.38
N ASP A 2 -3.08 -16.58 -7.05
CA ASP A 2 -1.66 -16.33 -7.28
C ASP A 2 -0.94 -15.88 -6.02
N ARG A 3 0.31 -16.31 -5.83
CA ARG A 3 1.17 -15.91 -4.69
C ARG A 3 1.33 -14.38 -4.59
N ARG A 4 1.23 -13.68 -5.71
CA ARG A 4 1.28 -12.21 -5.78
C ARG A 4 0.07 -11.56 -5.10
N VAL A 5 -1.12 -12.09 -5.30
CA VAL A 5 -2.36 -11.58 -4.67
C VAL A 5 -2.25 -11.72 -3.15
N TRP A 6 -1.82 -12.90 -2.66
CA TRP A 6 -1.60 -13.10 -1.23
C TRP A 6 -0.54 -12.17 -0.64
N GLY A 7 0.58 -11.99 -1.34
CA GLY A 7 1.63 -11.05 -0.91
C GLY A 7 1.12 -9.61 -0.82
N LEU A 8 0.41 -9.13 -1.83
CA LEU A 8 -0.18 -7.79 -1.85
C LEU A 8 -1.25 -7.61 -0.78
N SER A 9 -2.12 -8.61 -0.57
CA SER A 9 -3.09 -8.60 0.52
C SER A 9 -2.41 -8.52 1.88
N ALA A 10 -1.38 -9.33 2.13
CA ALA A 10 -0.65 -9.34 3.38
C ALA A 10 0.04 -7.99 3.66
N VAL A 11 0.67 -7.40 2.64
CA VAL A 11 1.30 -6.07 2.75
C VAL A 11 0.25 -4.99 3.01
N GLY A 12 -0.87 -5.00 2.29
CA GLY A 12 -1.95 -4.04 2.46
C GLY A 12 -2.56 -4.12 3.86
N VAL A 13 -2.98 -5.31 4.28
CA VAL A 13 -3.57 -5.54 5.61
C VAL A 13 -2.58 -5.21 6.72
N GLY A 14 -1.33 -5.67 6.61
CA GLY A 14 -0.28 -5.36 7.58
C GLY A 14 0.02 -3.86 7.68
N GLY A 15 0.05 -3.16 6.54
CA GLY A 15 0.24 -1.71 6.49
C GLY A 15 -0.88 -0.93 7.16
N PHE A 16 -2.15 -1.28 6.86
CA PHE A 16 -3.30 -0.64 7.52
C PHE A 16 -3.41 -1.00 9.01
N ALA A 17 -3.11 -2.24 9.39
CA ALA A 17 -3.07 -2.64 10.79
C ALA A 17 -2.02 -1.84 11.56
N LEU A 18 -0.81 -1.71 11.00
CA LEU A 18 0.26 -0.89 11.60
C LEU A 18 -0.15 0.58 11.69
N ALA A 19 -0.78 1.14 10.66
CA ALA A 19 -1.28 2.51 10.68
C ALA A 19 -2.37 2.72 11.76
N GLY A 20 -3.27 1.75 11.92
CA GLY A 20 -4.28 1.75 12.99
C GLY A 20 -3.65 1.66 14.37
N LEU A 21 -2.68 0.77 14.59
CA LEU A 21 -1.95 0.67 15.86
C LEU A 21 -1.18 1.96 16.18
N TYR A 22 -0.53 2.55 15.18
CA TYR A 22 0.13 3.84 15.31
C TYR A 22 -0.85 4.94 15.72
N GLN A 23 -2.03 4.95 15.11
CA GLN A 23 -3.06 5.92 15.44
C GLN A 23 -3.63 5.73 16.85
N LEU A 24 -4.02 4.50 17.20
CA LEU A 24 -4.64 4.17 18.49
C LEU A 24 -3.68 4.35 19.67
N SER A 25 -2.38 4.17 19.42
CA SER A 25 -1.34 4.38 20.44
C SER A 25 -0.91 5.84 20.61
N GLY A 26 -1.50 6.78 19.86
CA GLY A 26 -1.08 8.18 19.85
C GLY A 26 0.36 8.37 19.36
N GLY A 27 0.80 7.52 18.42
CA GLY A 27 2.14 7.55 17.85
C GLY A 27 3.21 6.79 18.65
N ARG A 28 2.84 6.09 19.73
CA ARG A 28 3.79 5.34 20.58
C ARG A 28 4.20 3.98 19.97
N ILE A 29 3.27 3.34 19.26
CA ILE A 29 3.48 2.03 18.62
C ILE A 29 3.59 2.25 17.13
N GLY A 30 4.82 2.28 16.62
CA GLY A 30 5.09 2.39 15.19
C GLY A 30 6.44 1.80 14.86
N VAL A 31 6.68 1.56 13.57
CA VAL A 31 8.02 1.18 13.10
C VAL A 31 8.83 2.47 12.95
N PRO A 32 9.84 2.72 13.80
CA PRO A 32 10.69 3.89 13.63
C PRO A 32 11.41 3.80 12.28
N CYS A 33 11.40 4.89 11.52
CA CYS A 33 12.10 4.94 10.24
C CYS A 33 13.60 5.09 10.50
N ILE A 34 14.34 3.98 10.49
CA ILE A 34 15.79 3.99 10.71
C ILE A 34 16.47 4.94 9.71
N LEU A 35 16.04 4.94 8.44
CA LEU A 35 16.61 5.83 7.42
C LEU A 35 16.46 7.31 7.81
N HIS A 36 15.26 7.72 8.24
CA HIS A 36 15.05 9.11 8.67
C HIS A 36 15.81 9.42 9.95
N ALA A 37 15.87 8.48 10.90
CA ALA A 37 16.59 8.66 12.16
C ALA A 37 18.12 8.80 11.95
N THR A 38 18.70 8.13 10.96
CA THR A 38 20.15 8.15 10.72
C THR A 38 20.59 9.18 9.68
N THR A 39 19.76 9.47 8.67
CA THR A 39 20.12 10.33 7.54
C THR A 39 19.28 11.59 7.41
N GLY A 40 18.21 11.73 8.19
CA GLY A 40 17.19 12.76 7.98
C GLY A 40 16.30 12.52 6.76
N LEU A 41 16.60 11.52 5.91
CA LEU A 41 15.87 11.28 4.68
C LEU A 41 14.48 10.72 4.95
N ASN A 42 13.51 11.40 4.36
CA ASN A 42 12.10 11.08 4.39
C ASN A 42 11.84 9.92 3.42
N CYS A 43 11.70 8.67 3.90
CA CYS A 43 11.43 7.52 3.04
C CYS A 43 9.95 7.39 2.62
N PRO A 44 9.64 6.96 1.38
CA PRO A 44 8.27 6.82 0.91
C PRO A 44 7.49 5.72 1.65
N LEU A 45 8.19 4.69 2.17
CA LEU A 45 7.57 3.55 2.86
C LEU A 45 6.94 3.95 4.20
N CYS A 46 7.70 4.61 5.08
CA CYS A 46 7.18 5.14 6.35
C CYS A 46 6.20 6.30 6.13
N GLY A 47 6.34 7.03 5.01
CA GLY A 47 5.33 7.99 4.55
C GLY A 47 3.98 7.33 4.27
N SER A 48 3.96 6.13 3.69
CA SER A 48 2.71 5.39 3.45
C SER A 48 1.98 5.01 4.74
N THR A 49 2.70 4.67 5.81
CA THR A 49 2.06 4.37 7.11
C THR A 49 1.39 5.61 7.71
N ARG A 50 2.05 6.78 7.63
CA ARG A 50 1.47 8.05 8.08
C ARG A 50 0.32 8.52 7.20
N MET A 51 0.42 8.32 5.90
CA MET A 51 -0.66 8.54 4.93
C MET A 51 -1.87 7.66 5.28
N ALA A 52 -1.67 6.36 5.53
CA ALA A 52 -2.74 5.46 5.93
C ALA A 52 -3.36 5.85 7.27
N ALA A 53 -2.57 6.30 8.25
CA ALA A 53 -3.10 6.80 9.52
C ALA A 53 -3.93 8.09 9.33
N ALA A 54 -3.50 9.01 8.46
CA ALA A 54 -4.27 10.19 8.09
C ALA A 54 -5.59 9.83 7.39
N LEU A 55 -5.56 8.87 6.46
CA LEU A 55 -6.76 8.33 5.82
C LEU A 55 -7.75 7.74 6.82
N LEU A 56 -7.27 7.02 7.83
CA LEU A 56 -8.13 6.45 8.89
C LEU A 56 -8.81 7.54 9.74
N ARG A 57 -8.28 8.77 9.75
CA ARG A 57 -8.91 9.94 10.39
C ARG A 57 -9.82 10.73 9.45
N GLY A 58 -9.90 10.36 8.17
CA GLY A 58 -10.59 11.13 7.14
C GLY A 58 -9.84 12.39 6.69
N ASP A 59 -8.55 12.52 7.02
CA ASP A 59 -7.71 13.67 6.69
C ASP A 59 -6.98 13.45 5.36
N LEU A 60 -7.66 13.79 4.27
CA LEU A 60 -7.13 13.62 2.91
C LEU A 60 -5.97 14.57 2.59
N ASP A 61 -5.99 15.78 3.16
CA ASP A 61 -4.95 16.77 2.95
C ASP A 61 -3.62 16.29 3.55
N ALA A 62 -3.64 15.85 4.82
CA ALA A 62 -2.46 15.27 5.44
C ALA A 62 -2.01 13.98 4.73
N ALA A 63 -2.95 13.13 4.30
CA ALA A 63 -2.62 11.92 3.54
C ALA A 63 -1.87 12.25 2.25
N TRP A 64 -2.32 13.27 1.51
CA TRP A 64 -1.69 13.74 0.29
C TRP A 64 -0.25 14.21 0.54
N HIS A 65 -0.03 15.00 1.58
CA HIS A 65 1.29 15.48 1.95
C HIS A 65 2.24 14.35 2.38
N PHE A 66 1.73 13.29 3.00
CA PHE A 66 2.58 12.17 3.43
C PHE A 66 3.06 11.30 2.28
N ASN A 67 2.17 10.88 1.38
CA ASN A 67 2.51 10.07 0.22
C ASN A 67 1.41 10.11 -0.88
N PRO A 68 1.49 11.06 -1.82
CA PRO A 68 0.48 11.20 -2.87
C PRO A 68 0.53 10.03 -3.88
N VAL A 69 1.71 9.42 -4.09
CA VAL A 69 1.88 8.29 -5.01
C VAL A 69 1.07 7.09 -4.54
N ILE A 70 1.24 6.69 -3.26
CA ILE A 70 0.48 5.56 -2.71
C ILE A 70 -0.97 5.92 -2.45
N LEU A 71 -1.29 7.18 -2.16
CA LEU A 71 -2.68 7.62 -2.00
C LEU A 71 -3.49 7.40 -3.29
N VAL A 72 -2.89 7.64 -4.46
CA VAL A 72 -3.54 7.43 -5.76
C VAL A 72 -3.48 5.96 -6.20
N LEU A 73 -2.32 5.32 -6.12
CA LEU A 73 -2.14 3.95 -6.63
C LEU A 73 -2.72 2.88 -5.69
N GLY A 74 -2.72 3.13 -4.39
CA GLY A 74 -3.16 2.20 -3.35
C GLY A 74 -4.59 1.71 -3.54
N PRO A 75 -5.59 2.61 -3.74
CA PRO A 75 -6.97 2.21 -4.01
C PRO A 75 -7.13 1.35 -5.26
N LEU A 76 -6.41 1.66 -6.35
CA LEU A 76 -6.47 0.89 -7.59
C LEU A 76 -5.97 -0.55 -7.39
N VAL A 77 -4.83 -0.70 -6.71
CA VAL A 77 -4.27 -2.01 -6.35
C VAL A 77 -5.20 -2.73 -5.36
N GLY A 78 -5.73 -2.01 -4.38
CA GLY A 78 -6.65 -2.54 -3.36
C GLY A 78 -7.94 -3.08 -3.96
N ILE A 79 -8.54 -2.39 -4.93
CA ILE A 79 -9.74 -2.84 -5.64
C ILE A 79 -9.43 -4.10 -6.45
N ALA A 80 -8.34 -4.11 -7.22
CA ALA A 80 -7.97 -5.28 -8.03
C ALA A 80 -7.70 -6.53 -7.17
N VAL A 81 -6.95 -6.36 -6.07
CA VAL A 81 -6.67 -7.43 -5.10
C VAL A 81 -7.95 -7.87 -4.38
N GLY A 82 -8.76 -6.91 -3.92
CA GLY A 82 -10.02 -7.15 -3.22
C GLY A 82 -11.02 -7.92 -4.08
N TYR A 83 -11.14 -7.57 -5.37
CA TYR A 83 -11.96 -8.32 -6.32
C TYR A 83 -11.49 -9.78 -6.45
N GLN A 84 -10.19 -10.02 -6.59
CA GLN A 84 -9.64 -11.37 -6.72
C GLN A 84 -9.86 -12.20 -5.44
N VAL A 85 -9.70 -11.59 -4.26
CA VAL A 85 -9.97 -12.23 -2.97
C VAL A 85 -11.46 -12.54 -2.81
N LEU A 86 -12.34 -11.61 -3.18
CA LEU A 86 -13.79 -11.79 -3.15
C LEU A 86 -14.23 -12.90 -4.11
N ALA A 87 -13.75 -12.87 -5.37
CA ALA A 87 -14.04 -13.87 -6.38
C ALA A 87 -13.63 -15.28 -5.91
N TRP A 88 -12.44 -15.41 -5.33
CA TRP A 88 -12.00 -16.67 -4.74
C TRP A 88 -12.86 -17.10 -3.55
N GLY A 89 -13.25 -16.17 -2.67
CA GLY A 89 -14.11 -16.47 -1.53
C GLY A 89 -15.48 -16.99 -1.96
N LEU A 90 -16.13 -16.32 -2.93
CA LEU A 90 -17.42 -16.73 -3.48
C LEU A 90 -17.34 -18.08 -4.22
N GLU A 91 -16.26 -18.32 -4.96
CA GLU A 91 -16.00 -19.62 -5.59
C GLU A 91 -15.79 -20.73 -4.57
N SER A 92 -15.02 -20.46 -3.51
CA SER A 92 -14.73 -21.45 -2.44
C SER A 92 -15.99 -21.80 -1.65
N LEU A 93 -16.92 -20.85 -1.50
CA LEU A 93 -18.23 -21.07 -0.91
C LEU A 93 -19.24 -21.69 -1.91
N ARG A 94 -18.81 -21.98 -3.14
CA ARG A 94 -19.63 -22.52 -4.24
C ARG A 94 -20.87 -21.68 -4.55
N LEU A 95 -20.83 -20.37 -4.28
CA LEU A 95 -21.95 -19.46 -4.51
C LEU A 95 -22.01 -19.02 -5.97
N VAL A 96 -20.90 -18.47 -6.50
CA VAL A 96 -20.81 -17.91 -7.86
C VAL A 96 -19.39 -18.11 -8.40
N ARG A 97 -19.24 -18.35 -9.71
CA ARG A 97 -17.95 -18.30 -10.40
C ARG A 97 -17.80 -16.96 -11.10
N LEU A 98 -16.80 -16.18 -10.69
CA LEU A 98 -16.52 -14.86 -11.28
C LEU A 98 -15.31 -14.96 -12.23
N PRO A 99 -15.28 -14.17 -13.31
CA PRO A 99 -14.14 -14.13 -14.20
C PRO A 99 -12.93 -13.58 -13.43
N ARG A 100 -11.84 -14.35 -13.40
CA ARG A 100 -10.60 -13.92 -12.76
C ARG A 100 -9.89 -12.91 -13.63
N LEU A 101 -9.37 -11.85 -13.02
CA LEU A 101 -8.48 -10.91 -13.69
C LEU A 101 -7.14 -11.63 -13.92
N SER A 102 -6.97 -12.23 -15.09
CA SER A 102 -5.69 -12.80 -15.50
C SER A 102 -4.89 -11.72 -16.23
N MET A 103 -4.00 -11.04 -15.50
CA MET A 103 -2.95 -10.23 -16.15
C MET A 103 -1.82 -11.16 -16.58
N SER A 104 -1.22 -10.88 -17.74
CA SER A 104 0.02 -11.55 -18.13
C SER A 104 1.06 -11.39 -17.00
N PRO A 105 1.73 -12.48 -16.57
CA PRO A 105 2.73 -12.42 -15.51
C PRO A 105 3.82 -11.38 -15.75
N GLN A 106 4.12 -11.10 -17.03
CA GLN A 106 5.08 -10.09 -17.47
C GLN A 106 4.56 -8.67 -17.23
N VAL A 107 3.30 -8.39 -17.58
CA VAL A 107 2.68 -7.07 -17.40
C VAL A 107 2.63 -6.70 -15.91
N ALA A 108 2.20 -7.64 -15.06
CA ALA A 108 2.18 -7.41 -13.62
C ALA A 108 3.59 -7.18 -13.03
N ASP A 109 4.62 -7.86 -13.54
CA ASP A 109 6.00 -7.66 -13.10
C ASP A 109 6.54 -6.28 -13.50
N TRP A 110 6.30 -5.86 -14.74
CA TRP A 110 6.64 -4.52 -15.23
C TRP A 110 5.91 -3.42 -14.47
N LEU A 111 4.62 -3.61 -14.17
CA LEU A 111 3.85 -2.66 -13.37
C LEU A 111 4.43 -2.52 -11.96
N ILE A 112 4.73 -3.63 -11.28
CA ILE A 112 5.35 -3.60 -9.94
C ILE A 112 6.70 -2.85 -9.97
N LYS A 113 7.55 -3.18 -10.95
CA LYS A 113 8.84 -2.49 -11.15
C LYS A 113 8.65 -1.00 -11.42
N GLY A 114 7.66 -0.63 -12.24
CA GLY A 114 7.32 0.76 -12.53
C GLY A 114 6.88 1.52 -11.28
N VAL A 115 6.02 0.93 -10.45
CA VAL A 115 5.60 1.53 -9.16
C VAL A 115 6.78 1.68 -8.21
N ILE A 116 7.64 0.67 -8.09
CA ILE A 116 8.85 0.76 -7.26
C ILE A 116 9.77 1.88 -7.76
N ALA A 117 10.02 1.94 -9.07
CA ALA A 117 10.84 3.01 -9.66
C ALA A 117 10.23 4.39 -9.40
N LEU A 118 8.91 4.54 -9.57
CA LEU A 118 8.20 5.78 -9.28
C LEU A 118 8.33 6.18 -7.80
N LEU A 119 8.19 5.24 -6.87
CA LEU A 119 8.36 5.51 -5.43
C LEU A 119 9.79 5.91 -5.08
N VAL A 120 10.79 5.30 -5.72
CA VAL A 120 12.20 5.67 -5.55
C VAL A 120 12.44 7.08 -6.10
N VAL A 121 11.98 7.38 -7.30
CA VAL A 121 12.12 8.72 -7.91
C VAL A 121 11.42 9.79 -7.06
N TYR A 122 10.18 9.55 -6.65
CA TYR A 122 9.45 10.43 -5.72
C TYR A 122 10.20 10.59 -4.39
N GLY A 123 10.70 9.48 -3.84
CA GLY A 123 11.50 9.47 -2.62
C GLY A 123 12.77 10.31 -2.76
N VAL A 124 13.46 10.26 -3.89
CA VAL A 124 14.63 11.11 -4.13
C VAL A 124 14.20 12.57 -4.29
N ALA A 125 13.24 12.86 -5.18
CA ALA A 125 12.79 14.21 -5.49
C ALA A 125 12.32 14.97 -4.23
N ARG A 126 11.60 14.32 -3.32
CA ARG A 126 11.09 14.97 -2.10
C ARG A 126 12.16 15.27 -1.05
N ASN A 127 13.36 14.69 -1.17
CA ASN A 127 14.48 14.92 -0.25
C ASN A 127 15.52 15.89 -0.82
N LEU A 128 15.35 16.35 -2.07
CA LEU A 128 16.25 17.31 -2.73
C LEU A 128 15.71 18.76 -2.68
N ASN A 129 14.49 18.94 -2.17
CA ASN A 129 13.89 20.24 -1.82
C ASN A 129 14.02 20.51 -0.31
#